data_AF-A0A0D2NHE4-F1
#
_entry.id   AF-A0A0D2NHE4-F1
#
_cell.length_a   1.000
_cell.length_b   1.000
_cell.length_c   1.000
_cell.angle_alpha   90.00
_cell.angle_beta   90.00
_cell.angle_gamma   90.00
#
_symmetry.space_group_name_H-M   'P 1'
#
loop_
_entity.id
_entity.type
_entity.pdbx_description
1 polymer ?
#
loop_
_entity_poly.entity_id
_entity_poly.type
_entity_poly.pdbx_seq_one_letter_code
_entity_poly.pdbx_strand_id
1 'polypeptide(L)'
;MPAAPGNYSKAELMGLDYTVAACQRRGMRVILSLGNFWAAYKGPEEWVRWARYSGTSANGTGFGVETPGAWAGDVTDFYREPSVRKLYKQHIAFMLGRANTVSRQFYQADPTIYGFDILNEPRCPACADADLAAHGDWMADVSNFTRRIVSSQALVLAGTEGFFLAPAAAPAPVPAPAPASFWPFFGASTPAPAPPAASGLVSENPGGGAGCEGEDLLATTQLPAIGGLTTHMYERQMEAMPELQWTTPGFDVFCSYLDKKLQLYTDLAAGMGKPFIVEEFGLTQRLFNLEQRKVVFAITLRNLVLSKQQNKSFVAAIFWNAVRPGGAANQKAPAPKQPGPAQAEGKGKSGAKAGRRLAHAAAAAAPEAAAAAEAPQAEAVALADDVLDAFRRGPARTQCAHLVADRQWRFSYPGPRIDLPASLAAVALVDTVDIIAEAAALLAQ
;
A
#
# COMPACT_ATOMS: atom_id res chain seq x y z
N MET A 1 -2.02 5.87 12.34
CA MET A 1 -3.00 4.82 12.69
C MET A 1 -3.36 4.91 14.17
N PRO A 2 -4.52 4.41 14.62
CA PRO A 2 -4.91 4.47 16.04
C PRO A 2 -3.91 3.70 16.94
N ALA A 3 -3.75 4.15 18.18
CA ALA A 3 -2.95 3.45 19.18
C ALA A 3 -3.63 2.15 19.64
N ALA A 4 -4.95 2.19 19.77
CA ALA A 4 -5.88 1.08 20.02
C ALA A 4 -7.24 1.44 19.40
N PRO A 5 -8.22 0.52 19.28
CA PRO A 5 -9.51 0.85 18.68
C PRO A 5 -10.16 2.10 19.29
N GLY A 6 -10.48 3.09 18.45
CA GLY A 6 -11.06 4.36 18.89
C GLY A 6 -10.11 5.31 19.63
N ASN A 7 -8.87 4.92 19.94
CA ASN A 7 -7.90 5.73 20.66
C ASN A 7 -6.79 6.24 19.71
N TYR A 8 -6.69 7.54 19.56
CA TYR A 8 -5.78 8.20 18.62
C TYR A 8 -4.87 9.21 19.31
N SER A 9 -3.61 9.29 18.87
CA SER A 9 -2.71 10.35 19.30
C SER A 9 -3.20 11.70 18.78
N LYS A 10 -3.56 12.60 19.70
CA LYS A 10 -3.96 13.98 19.34
C LYS A 10 -2.84 14.71 18.59
N ALA A 11 -1.59 14.50 18.98
CA ALA A 11 -0.43 15.15 18.35
C ALA A 11 -0.25 14.69 16.89
N GLU A 12 -0.36 13.39 16.62
CA GLU A 12 -0.26 12.86 15.25
C GLU A 12 -1.40 13.36 14.36
N LEU A 13 -2.62 13.38 14.88
CA LEU A 13 -3.78 13.91 14.16
C LEU A 13 -3.64 15.42 13.86
N MET A 14 -3.07 16.20 14.78
CA MET A 14 -2.75 17.60 14.51
C MET A 14 -1.65 17.75 13.44
N GLY A 15 -0.69 16.83 13.40
CA GLY A 15 0.30 16.76 12.33
C GLY A 15 -0.33 16.51 10.96
N LEU A 16 -1.29 15.57 10.89
CA LEU A 16 -2.06 15.32 9.68
C LEU A 16 -2.91 16.54 9.27
N ASP A 17 -3.60 17.18 10.22
CA ASP A 17 -4.38 18.40 9.98
C ASP A 17 -3.53 19.51 9.36
N TYR A 18 -2.34 19.73 9.94
CA TYR A 18 -1.39 20.71 9.44
C TYR A 18 -0.93 20.39 8.02
N THR A 19 -0.64 19.12 7.73
CA THR A 19 -0.22 18.67 6.39
C THR A 19 -1.30 18.94 5.35
N VAL A 20 -2.55 18.52 5.60
CA VAL A 20 -3.68 18.77 4.68
C VAL A 20 -3.87 20.29 4.47
N ALA A 21 -3.89 21.07 5.55
CA ALA A 21 -4.04 22.53 5.44
C ALA A 21 -2.84 23.20 4.75
N ALA A 22 -1.63 22.67 4.89
CA ALA A 22 -0.43 23.17 4.23
C ALA A 22 -0.44 22.86 2.72
N CYS A 23 -0.97 21.70 2.31
CA CYS A 23 -1.23 21.36 0.91
C CYS A 23 -2.27 22.33 0.32
N GLN A 24 -3.36 22.58 1.03
CA GLN A 24 -4.40 23.53 0.61
C GLN A 24 -3.82 24.92 0.31
N ARG A 25 -3.01 25.46 1.23
CA ARG A 25 -2.35 26.78 1.05
C ARG A 25 -1.38 26.84 -0.14
N ARG A 26 -0.96 25.70 -0.66
CA ARG A 26 -0.02 25.58 -1.78
C ARG A 26 -0.68 25.10 -3.07
N GLY A 27 -2.01 24.96 -3.09
CA GLY A 27 -2.72 24.42 -4.24
C GLY A 27 -2.41 22.95 -4.53
N MET A 28 -1.84 22.22 -3.55
CA MET A 28 -1.60 20.78 -3.65
C MET A 28 -2.81 20.02 -3.15
N ARG A 29 -3.06 18.84 -3.73
CA ARG A 29 -4.04 17.88 -3.22
C ARG A 29 -3.35 16.64 -2.66
N VAL A 30 -4.06 15.88 -1.84
CA VAL A 30 -3.54 14.69 -1.17
C VAL A 30 -4.43 13.48 -1.40
N ILE A 31 -3.83 12.31 -1.52
CA ILE A 31 -4.52 11.02 -1.36
C ILE A 31 -4.20 10.53 0.05
N LEU A 32 -5.24 10.14 0.80
CA LEU A 32 -5.10 9.66 2.17
C LEU A 32 -5.36 8.16 2.22
N SER A 33 -4.31 7.38 2.51
CA SER A 33 -4.48 5.95 2.76
C SER A 33 -5.01 5.70 4.18
N LEU A 34 -6.16 5.03 4.27
CA LEU A 34 -6.90 4.81 5.52
C LEU A 34 -6.41 3.59 6.31
N GLY A 35 -5.50 2.82 5.73
CA GLY A 35 -4.90 1.67 6.37
C GLY A 35 -3.65 1.24 5.61
N ASN A 36 -3.00 0.19 6.11
CA ASN A 36 -1.86 -0.40 5.42
C ASN A 36 -1.99 -1.91 5.46
N PHE A 37 -1.61 -2.60 4.38
CA PHE A 37 -1.45 -4.05 4.40
C PHE A 37 -0.18 -4.46 5.15
N TRP A 38 0.86 -3.63 5.15
CA TRP A 38 2.14 -3.94 5.80
C TRP A 38 2.21 -3.52 7.27
N ALA A 39 2.99 -4.27 8.05
CA ALA A 39 3.13 -4.09 9.49
C ALA A 39 3.76 -2.75 9.92
N ALA A 40 4.50 -2.08 9.03
CA ALA A 40 5.17 -0.80 9.33
C ALA A 40 4.24 0.28 9.86
N TYR A 41 2.93 0.22 9.53
CA TYR A 41 1.92 1.18 9.97
C TYR A 41 0.67 0.51 10.54
N LYS A 42 0.81 -0.59 11.29
CA LYS A 42 -0.30 -1.39 11.85
C LYS A 42 -1.15 -2.01 10.75
N GLY A 43 -0.71 -3.18 10.28
CA GLY A 43 -1.37 -3.91 9.22
C GLY A 43 -2.62 -4.66 9.68
N PRO A 44 -3.21 -5.49 8.80
CA PRO A 44 -4.37 -6.33 9.08
C PRO A 44 -4.22 -7.13 10.38
N GLU A 45 -3.00 -7.57 10.70
CA GLU A 45 -2.70 -8.34 11.91
C GLU A 45 -3.08 -7.60 13.19
N GLU A 46 -2.88 -6.28 13.23
CA GLU A 46 -3.17 -5.48 14.40
C GLU A 46 -4.69 -5.30 14.57
N TRP A 47 -5.43 -5.19 13.46
CA TRP A 47 -6.88 -5.11 13.48
C TRP A 47 -7.53 -6.43 13.89
N VAL A 48 -7.01 -7.56 13.39
CA VAL A 48 -7.41 -8.91 13.81
C VAL A 48 -7.17 -9.07 15.30
N ARG A 49 -5.97 -8.70 15.77
CA ARG A 49 -5.60 -8.77 17.19
C ARG A 49 -6.52 -7.94 18.08
N TRP A 50 -6.86 -6.72 17.68
CA TRP A 50 -7.79 -5.85 18.41
C TRP A 50 -9.22 -6.37 18.48
N ALA A 51 -9.69 -7.02 17.42
CA ALA A 51 -11.02 -7.62 17.42
C ALA A 51 -11.06 -8.92 18.23
N ARG A 52 -10.02 -9.74 18.10
CA ARG A 52 -9.87 -11.04 18.76
C ARG A 52 -9.68 -10.92 20.26
N TYR A 53 -9.03 -9.87 20.74
CA TYR A 53 -8.79 -9.73 22.18
C TYR A 53 -9.34 -8.40 22.69
N SER A 54 -10.27 -8.48 23.65
CA SER A 54 -10.90 -7.30 24.24
C SER A 54 -10.37 -7.03 25.66
N GLY A 55 -10.21 -5.75 26.00
CA GLY A 55 -9.75 -5.32 27.32
C GLY A 55 -8.23 -5.44 27.52
N THR A 56 -7.80 -5.12 28.73
CA THR A 56 -6.41 -5.29 29.19
C THR A 56 -6.29 -6.63 29.88
N SER A 57 -5.20 -7.36 29.65
CA SER A 57 -4.90 -8.58 30.39
C SER A 57 -4.95 -8.33 31.90
N ALA A 58 -5.37 -9.31 32.69
CA ALA A 58 -5.46 -9.23 34.15
C ALA A 58 -4.12 -8.89 34.84
N ASN A 59 -2.99 -9.09 34.14
CA ASN A 59 -1.64 -8.74 34.60
C ASN A 59 -1.11 -7.39 34.05
N GLY A 60 -1.93 -6.63 33.31
CA GLY A 60 -1.56 -5.31 32.78
C GLY A 60 -0.57 -5.30 31.61
N THR A 61 -0.12 -6.47 31.13
CA THR A 61 0.95 -6.59 30.12
C THR A 61 0.49 -7.18 28.78
N GLY A 62 -0.80 -7.04 28.42
CA GLY A 62 -1.31 -7.61 27.17
C GLY A 62 -2.78 -7.26 26.90
N PHE A 63 -3.33 -7.88 25.85
CA PHE A 63 -4.76 -7.83 25.55
C PHE A 63 -5.50 -8.84 26.45
N GLY A 64 -6.77 -8.54 26.75
CA GLY A 64 -7.61 -9.31 27.66
C GLY A 64 -8.19 -10.57 27.02
N VAL A 65 -9.47 -10.82 27.29
CA VAL A 65 -10.14 -12.09 26.97
C VAL A 65 -10.35 -12.22 25.46
N GLU A 66 -10.06 -13.41 24.93
CA GLU A 66 -10.35 -13.77 23.54
C GLU A 66 -11.86 -13.72 23.30
N THR A 67 -12.26 -12.99 22.26
CA THR A 67 -13.64 -12.87 21.83
C THR A 67 -14.01 -14.06 20.94
N PRO A 68 -15.23 -14.61 21.06
CA PRO A 68 -15.69 -15.64 20.13
C PRO A 68 -15.66 -15.14 18.68
N GLY A 69 -15.10 -15.95 17.79
CA GLY A 69 -15.00 -15.70 16.35
C GLY A 69 -14.57 -16.98 15.62
N ALA A 70 -14.73 -17.01 14.30
CA ALA A 70 -14.30 -18.13 13.45
C ALA A 70 -12.85 -17.92 12.97
N TRP A 71 -11.96 -17.63 13.93
CA TRP A 71 -10.56 -17.28 13.69
C TRP A 71 -9.80 -18.44 13.04
N ALA A 72 -9.23 -18.25 11.85
CA ALA A 72 -8.22 -19.18 11.33
C ALA A 72 -6.83 -18.87 11.88
N GLY A 73 -6.60 -17.67 12.42
CA GLY A 73 -5.33 -17.25 12.97
C GLY A 73 -4.32 -16.74 11.93
N ASP A 74 -4.81 -16.26 10.79
CA ASP A 74 -3.99 -15.68 9.72
C ASP A 74 -4.56 -14.34 9.22
N VAL A 75 -3.94 -13.76 8.18
CA VAL A 75 -4.33 -12.45 7.65
C VAL A 75 -5.75 -12.43 7.06
N THR A 76 -6.30 -13.59 6.68
CA THR A 76 -7.63 -13.69 6.04
C THR A 76 -8.76 -13.41 7.03
N ASP A 77 -8.51 -13.54 8.34
CA ASP A 77 -9.44 -13.10 9.39
C ASP A 77 -9.78 -11.61 9.28
N PHE A 78 -8.88 -10.78 8.73
CA PHE A 78 -9.16 -9.36 8.49
C PHE A 78 -10.31 -9.13 7.51
N TYR A 79 -10.46 -10.04 6.55
CA TYR A 79 -11.50 -9.98 5.52
C TYR A 79 -12.77 -10.71 5.95
N ARG A 80 -12.63 -11.88 6.59
CA ARG A 80 -13.74 -12.75 7.00
C ARG A 80 -14.48 -12.28 8.24
N GLU A 81 -13.79 -11.78 9.25
CA GLU A 81 -14.38 -11.56 10.56
C GLU A 81 -15.21 -10.26 10.62
N PRO A 82 -16.53 -10.35 10.88
CA PRO A 82 -17.38 -9.16 10.93
C PRO A 82 -16.96 -8.17 12.03
N SER A 83 -16.37 -8.67 13.12
CA SER A 83 -15.85 -7.86 14.23
C SER A 83 -14.68 -6.98 13.77
N VAL A 84 -13.74 -7.55 13.00
CA VAL A 84 -12.59 -6.82 12.43
C VAL A 84 -13.08 -5.78 11.43
N ARG A 85 -13.98 -6.17 10.53
CA ARG A 85 -14.57 -5.26 9.54
C ARG A 85 -15.28 -4.07 10.19
N LYS A 86 -16.01 -4.32 11.29
CA LYS A 86 -16.66 -3.26 12.07
C LYS A 86 -15.65 -2.30 12.67
N LEU A 87 -14.56 -2.78 13.28
CA LEU A 87 -13.52 -1.92 13.84
C LEU A 87 -12.86 -1.05 12.77
N TYR A 88 -12.56 -1.62 11.60
CA TYR A 88 -11.97 -0.88 10.49
C TYR A 88 -12.91 0.21 9.96
N LYS A 89 -14.21 -0.09 9.80
CA LYS A 89 -15.22 0.91 9.42
C LYS A 89 -15.39 2.02 10.46
N GLN A 90 -15.30 1.72 11.75
CA GLN A 90 -15.29 2.74 12.80
C GLN A 90 -14.08 3.68 12.66
N HIS A 91 -12.91 3.12 12.30
CA HIS A 91 -11.73 3.92 12.02
C HIS A 91 -11.92 4.86 10.82
N ILE A 92 -12.45 4.34 9.71
CA ILE A 92 -12.77 5.13 8.52
C ILE A 92 -13.74 6.28 8.88
N ALA A 93 -14.83 5.97 9.59
CA ALA A 93 -15.80 6.97 10.00
C ALA A 93 -15.17 8.06 10.89
N PHE A 94 -14.30 7.68 11.83
CA PHE A 94 -13.56 8.64 12.65
C PHE A 94 -12.65 9.54 11.80
N MET A 95 -11.87 8.96 10.87
CA MET A 95 -10.93 9.72 10.05
C MET A 95 -11.64 10.68 9.10
N LEU A 96 -12.70 10.24 8.43
CA LEU A 96 -13.47 11.06 7.48
C LEU A 96 -14.34 12.10 8.20
N GLY A 97 -14.88 11.75 9.38
CA GLY A 97 -15.66 12.66 10.24
C GLY A 97 -14.81 13.65 11.04
N ARG A 98 -13.48 13.57 10.94
CA ARG A 98 -12.58 14.50 11.63
C ARG A 98 -12.69 15.91 11.04
N ALA A 99 -12.89 16.90 11.91
CA ALA A 99 -12.70 18.31 11.58
C ALA A 99 -11.21 18.67 11.70
N ASN A 100 -10.61 19.13 10.61
CA ASN A 100 -9.25 19.64 10.59
C ASN A 100 -9.12 20.82 11.57
N THR A 101 -8.20 20.75 12.53
CA THR A 101 -8.05 21.81 13.55
C THR A 101 -7.48 23.12 12.99
N VAL A 102 -6.86 23.09 11.80
CA VAL A 102 -6.28 24.25 11.11
C VAL A 102 -7.26 24.84 10.08
N SER A 103 -7.76 24.04 9.13
CA SER A 103 -8.66 24.52 8.06
C SER A 103 -10.14 24.55 8.47
N ARG A 104 -10.51 23.92 9.59
CA ARG A 104 -11.89 23.75 10.09
C ARG A 104 -12.82 22.94 9.18
N GLN A 105 -12.31 22.36 8.09
CA GLN A 105 -13.08 21.49 7.21
C GLN A 105 -13.12 20.06 7.73
N PHE A 106 -14.24 19.38 7.54
CA PHE A 106 -14.31 17.93 7.72
C PHE A 106 -13.61 17.23 6.58
N TYR A 107 -12.85 16.17 6.86
CA TYR A 107 -12.09 15.45 5.82
C TYR A 107 -13.00 14.90 4.72
N GLN A 108 -14.17 14.39 5.07
CA GLN A 108 -15.18 13.94 4.10
C GLN A 108 -15.63 15.02 3.10
N ALA A 109 -15.47 16.30 3.45
CA ALA A 109 -15.91 17.45 2.65
C ALA A 109 -14.75 18.31 2.11
N ASP A 110 -13.50 18.08 2.53
CA ASP A 110 -12.35 18.94 2.20
C ASP A 110 -11.89 18.70 0.75
N PRO A 111 -11.99 19.69 -0.16
CA PRO A 111 -11.59 19.54 -1.56
C PRO A 111 -10.06 19.41 -1.76
N THR A 112 -9.27 19.65 -0.71
CA THR A 112 -7.82 19.40 -0.72
C THR A 112 -7.52 17.90 -0.79
N ILE A 113 -8.43 17.05 -0.29
CA ILE A 113 -8.29 15.61 -0.42
C ILE A 113 -8.78 15.21 -1.81
N TYR A 114 -7.87 14.70 -2.64
CA TYR A 114 -8.15 14.20 -3.98
C TYR A 114 -8.80 12.81 -3.93
N GLY A 115 -8.38 11.97 -2.99
CA GLY A 115 -8.93 10.65 -2.81
C GLY A 115 -8.59 10.00 -1.48
N PHE A 116 -9.25 8.88 -1.21
CA PHE A 116 -9.02 8.03 -0.06
C PHE A 116 -8.75 6.61 -0.52
N ASP A 117 -7.56 6.07 -0.25
CA ASP A 117 -7.35 4.63 -0.40
C ASP A 117 -7.97 3.90 0.78
N ILE A 118 -8.75 2.86 0.47
CA ILE A 118 -9.33 2.03 1.51
C ILE A 118 -8.28 1.18 2.23
N LEU A 119 -7.14 0.88 1.60
CA LEU A 119 -5.99 0.21 2.21
C LEU A 119 -4.77 0.41 1.31
N ASN A 120 -3.57 0.65 1.85
CA ASN A 120 -2.35 0.57 1.05
C ASN A 120 -2.00 -0.89 0.74
N GLU A 121 -1.85 -1.23 -0.54
CA GLU A 121 -1.46 -2.54 -1.09
C GLU A 121 -2.30 -3.72 -0.55
N PRO A 122 -3.65 -3.71 -0.70
CA PRO A 122 -4.50 -4.81 -0.24
C PRO A 122 -4.15 -6.13 -0.94
N ARG A 123 -3.80 -7.15 -0.14
CA ARG A 123 -3.44 -8.48 -0.64
C ARG A 123 -4.15 -9.60 0.10
N CYS A 124 -4.38 -10.70 -0.59
CA CYS A 124 -4.75 -12.00 -0.05
C CYS A 124 -3.82 -13.09 -0.61
N PRO A 125 -2.56 -13.17 -0.16
CA PRO A 125 -1.55 -14.06 -0.75
C PRO A 125 -1.96 -15.53 -0.66
N ALA A 126 -1.95 -16.23 -1.80
CA ALA A 126 -2.29 -17.64 -1.91
C ALA A 126 -3.64 -18.05 -1.30
N CYS A 127 -4.58 -17.11 -1.21
CA CYS A 127 -5.89 -17.36 -0.64
C CYS A 127 -6.66 -18.43 -1.43
N ALA A 128 -7.36 -19.30 -0.70
CA ALA A 128 -8.31 -20.22 -1.30
C ALA A 128 -9.52 -19.45 -1.87
N ASP A 129 -10.33 -20.09 -2.72
CA ASP A 129 -11.47 -19.44 -3.39
C ASP A 129 -12.43 -18.75 -2.41
N ALA A 130 -12.69 -19.36 -1.25
CA ALA A 130 -13.55 -18.78 -0.22
C ALA A 130 -12.94 -17.51 0.41
N ASP A 131 -11.62 -17.48 0.59
CA ASP A 131 -10.90 -16.34 1.16
C ASP A 131 -10.72 -15.21 0.13
N LEU A 132 -10.51 -15.56 -1.14
CA LEU A 132 -10.55 -14.60 -2.25
C LEU A 132 -11.93 -13.97 -2.40
N ALA A 133 -13.00 -14.76 -2.27
CA ALA A 133 -14.37 -14.24 -2.24
C ALA A 133 -14.58 -13.29 -1.04
N ALA A 134 -14.12 -13.68 0.16
CA ALA A 134 -14.18 -12.83 1.35
C ALA A 134 -13.37 -11.52 1.19
N HIS A 135 -12.22 -11.57 0.53
CA HIS A 135 -11.41 -10.40 0.18
C HIS A 135 -12.16 -9.47 -0.77
N GLY A 136 -12.73 -10.00 -1.86
CA GLY A 136 -13.55 -9.23 -2.81
C GLY A 136 -14.78 -8.59 -2.14
N ASP A 137 -15.48 -9.35 -1.30
CA ASP A 137 -16.61 -8.86 -0.51
C ASP A 137 -16.20 -7.75 0.47
N TRP A 138 -15.02 -7.88 1.08
CA TRP A 138 -14.46 -6.85 1.96
C TRP A 138 -14.13 -5.58 1.17
N MET A 139 -13.49 -5.69 0.00
CA MET A 139 -13.18 -4.56 -0.89
C MET A 139 -14.46 -3.82 -1.30
N ALA A 140 -15.51 -4.56 -1.70
CA ALA A 140 -16.80 -3.99 -2.07
C ALA A 140 -17.50 -3.31 -0.88
N ASP A 141 -17.51 -3.94 0.29
CA ASP A 141 -18.21 -3.43 1.47
C ASP A 141 -17.52 -2.19 2.06
N VAL A 142 -16.19 -2.21 2.17
CA VAL A 142 -15.41 -1.10 2.71
C VAL A 142 -15.40 0.09 1.75
N SER A 143 -15.20 -0.12 0.45
CA SER A 143 -15.27 0.98 -0.53
C SER A 143 -16.65 1.64 -0.57
N ASN A 144 -17.74 0.86 -0.57
CA ASN A 144 -19.10 1.39 -0.51
C ASN A 144 -19.37 2.16 0.78
N PHE A 145 -18.90 1.66 1.93
CA PHE A 145 -19.02 2.36 3.20
C PHE A 145 -18.29 3.70 3.18
N THR A 146 -17.02 3.74 2.73
CA THR A 146 -16.23 4.97 2.60
C THR A 146 -16.93 5.95 1.66
N ARG A 147 -17.41 5.48 0.50
CA ARG A 147 -18.08 6.33 -0.50
C ARG A 147 -19.34 7.02 0.04
N ARG A 148 -20.11 6.35 0.90
CA ARG A 148 -21.31 6.92 1.54
C ARG A 148 -20.99 8.05 2.53
N ILE A 149 -19.76 8.08 3.06
CA ILE A 149 -19.33 9.11 4.02
C ILE A 149 -18.74 10.31 3.27
N VAL A 150 -17.95 10.07 2.22
CA VAL A 150 -17.33 11.14 1.44
C VAL A 150 -18.41 12.01 0.78
N SER A 151 -18.45 13.30 1.16
CA SER A 151 -19.40 14.30 0.68
C SER A 151 -18.78 15.31 -0.31
N SER A 152 -17.48 15.20 -0.59
CA SER A 152 -16.78 15.96 -1.62
C SER A 152 -16.67 15.17 -2.94
N GLN A 153 -15.98 15.77 -3.93
CA GLN A 153 -15.60 15.11 -5.18
C GLN A 153 -14.39 14.17 -5.03
N ALA A 154 -13.89 13.94 -3.81
CA ALA A 154 -12.76 13.03 -3.60
C ALA A 154 -13.11 11.62 -4.10
N LEU A 155 -12.14 10.98 -4.74
CA LEU A 155 -12.25 9.59 -5.18
C LEU A 155 -12.18 8.65 -3.97
N VAL A 156 -12.86 7.52 -4.03
CA VAL A 156 -12.52 6.37 -3.19
C VAL A 156 -11.70 5.44 -4.06
N LEU A 157 -10.51 5.09 -3.59
CA LEU A 157 -9.50 4.36 -4.33
C LEU A 157 -9.15 3.08 -3.59
N ALA A 158 -8.59 2.12 -4.32
CA ALA A 158 -8.34 0.79 -3.77
C ALA A 158 -6.98 0.72 -3.05
N GLY A 159 -6.00 1.54 -3.48
CA GLY A 159 -4.60 1.46 -3.06
C GLY A 159 -3.89 0.19 -3.55
N THR A 160 -4.38 -0.40 -4.65
CA THR A 160 -3.85 -1.64 -5.25
C THR A 160 -2.48 -1.43 -5.87
N GLU A 161 -1.62 -2.44 -5.79
CA GLU A 161 -0.41 -2.48 -6.63
C GLU A 161 -0.79 -2.74 -8.09
N GLY A 162 -1.93 -3.39 -8.27
CA GLY A 162 -2.58 -3.59 -9.56
C GLY A 162 -2.09 -4.87 -10.19
N PHE A 163 -2.24 -6.00 -9.51
CA PHE A 163 -2.00 -7.30 -10.12
C PHE A 163 -3.29 -7.88 -10.70
N PHE A 164 -3.14 -8.70 -11.73
CA PHE A 164 -4.22 -9.53 -12.26
C PHE A 164 -4.27 -10.85 -11.51
N LEU A 165 -5.45 -11.25 -11.06
CA LEU A 165 -5.64 -12.49 -10.32
C LEU A 165 -5.42 -13.69 -11.24
N ALA A 166 -4.63 -14.66 -10.79
CA ALA A 166 -4.56 -15.96 -11.45
C ALA A 166 -5.94 -16.64 -11.36
N PRO A 167 -6.54 -17.13 -12.47
CA PRO A 167 -7.78 -17.86 -12.39
C PRO A 167 -7.60 -19.10 -11.51
N ALA A 168 -8.62 -19.43 -10.71
CA ALA A 168 -8.67 -20.67 -9.96
C ALA A 168 -8.35 -21.83 -10.92
N ALA A 169 -7.57 -22.81 -10.45
CA ALA A 169 -7.18 -23.95 -11.26
C ALA A 169 -8.45 -24.57 -11.87
N ALA A 170 -8.65 -24.39 -13.18
CA ALA A 170 -9.73 -25.08 -13.86
C ALA A 170 -9.55 -26.58 -13.59
N PRO A 171 -10.59 -27.32 -13.19
CA PRO A 171 -10.51 -28.77 -13.23
C PRO A 171 -10.05 -29.15 -14.64
N ALA A 172 -9.12 -30.11 -14.73
CA ALA A 172 -8.64 -30.61 -16.00
C ALA A 172 -9.83 -30.80 -16.94
N PRO A 173 -9.75 -30.37 -18.22
CA PRO A 173 -10.87 -30.51 -19.13
C PRO A 173 -11.27 -31.99 -19.12
N VAL A 174 -12.45 -32.27 -18.56
CA VAL A 174 -13.08 -33.58 -18.75
C VAL A 174 -13.26 -33.66 -20.26
N PRO A 175 -12.65 -34.64 -20.95
CA PRO A 175 -12.79 -34.73 -22.39
C PRO A 175 -14.27 -34.77 -22.71
N ALA A 176 -14.77 -33.71 -23.34
CA ALA A 176 -16.14 -33.70 -23.83
C ALA A 176 -16.28 -34.91 -24.77
N PRO A 177 -17.30 -35.75 -24.61
CA PRO A 177 -17.55 -36.79 -25.59
C PRO A 177 -17.70 -36.10 -26.95
N ALA A 178 -16.94 -36.57 -27.93
CA ALA A 178 -16.93 -36.00 -29.27
C ALA A 178 -18.38 -35.86 -29.77
N PRO A 179 -18.81 -34.67 -30.24
CA PRO A 179 -20.14 -34.54 -30.80
C PRO A 179 -20.19 -35.38 -32.07
N ALA A 180 -21.13 -36.33 -32.10
CA ALA A 180 -21.55 -36.95 -33.35
C ALA A 180 -22.12 -35.83 -34.23
N SER A 181 -21.40 -35.52 -35.29
CA SER A 181 -21.76 -34.52 -36.29
C SER A 181 -23.05 -34.91 -37.01
N PHE A 182 -24.02 -33.98 -37.06
CA PHE A 182 -25.09 -33.99 -38.05
C PHE A 182 -25.55 -32.56 -38.38
N TRP A 183 -25.30 -32.16 -39.63
CA TRP A 183 -25.83 -31.02 -40.40
C TRP A 183 -25.32 -29.57 -40.17
N PRO A 184 -24.89 -28.85 -41.25
CA PRO A 184 -24.74 -27.40 -41.29
C PRO A 184 -26.05 -26.74 -41.77
N PHE A 185 -26.10 -25.39 -41.81
CA PHE A 185 -27.22 -24.51 -42.22
C PHE A 185 -28.14 -24.07 -41.08
N PHE A 186 -27.73 -23.06 -40.32
CA PHE A 186 -28.41 -21.77 -40.18
C PHE A 186 -27.47 -20.79 -39.47
N GLY A 187 -27.36 -19.57 -40.02
CA GLY A 187 -26.50 -18.51 -39.49
C GLY A 187 -27.04 -17.96 -38.17
N ALA A 188 -26.15 -17.85 -37.17
CA ALA A 188 -26.38 -17.03 -36.00
C ALA A 188 -25.41 -15.85 -36.06
N SER A 189 -25.98 -14.64 -35.97
CA SER A 189 -25.30 -13.38 -35.77
C SER A 189 -24.28 -13.48 -34.65
N THR A 190 -23.04 -13.05 -34.91
CA THR A 190 -21.98 -12.95 -33.90
C THR A 190 -22.44 -12.01 -32.78
N PRO A 191 -22.51 -12.46 -31.52
CA PRO A 191 -22.61 -11.56 -30.39
C PRO A 191 -21.34 -10.70 -30.37
N ALA A 192 -21.47 -9.46 -29.89
CA ALA A 192 -20.31 -8.63 -29.56
C ALA A 192 -19.35 -9.43 -28.66
N PRO A 193 -18.02 -9.32 -28.84
CA PRO A 193 -17.07 -10.07 -28.03
C PRO A 193 -17.29 -9.73 -26.57
N ALA A 194 -17.45 -10.77 -25.74
CA ALA A 194 -17.38 -10.63 -24.29
C ALA A 194 -16.04 -9.95 -23.93
N PRO A 195 -16.00 -9.12 -22.88
CA PRO A 195 -14.72 -8.60 -22.39
C PRO A 195 -13.76 -9.78 -22.15
N PRO A 196 -12.46 -9.62 -22.46
CA PRO A 196 -11.50 -10.71 -22.32
C PRO A 196 -11.58 -11.24 -20.89
N ALA A 197 -11.75 -12.56 -20.76
CA ALA A 197 -11.75 -13.23 -19.47
C ALA A 197 -10.45 -12.88 -18.71
N ALA A 198 -10.56 -12.63 -17.40
CA ALA A 198 -9.45 -12.30 -16.50
C ALA A 198 -8.23 -13.24 -16.63
N SER A 199 -8.44 -14.47 -17.15
CA SER A 199 -7.40 -15.47 -17.42
C SER A 199 -6.31 -15.04 -18.42
N GLY A 200 -6.53 -14.02 -19.26
CA GLY A 200 -5.57 -13.62 -20.30
C GLY A 200 -4.51 -12.60 -19.88
N LEU A 201 -4.69 -11.93 -18.74
CA LEU A 201 -3.84 -10.80 -18.34
C LEU A 201 -2.84 -11.14 -17.22
N VAL A 202 -2.90 -12.35 -16.67
CA VAL A 202 -1.94 -12.80 -15.65
C VAL A 202 -0.50 -12.73 -16.17
N SER A 203 -0.27 -13.00 -17.46
CA SER A 203 1.05 -12.86 -18.09
C SER A 203 1.56 -11.41 -18.17
N GLU A 204 0.68 -10.42 -17.93
CA GLU A 204 1.04 -9.00 -17.84
C GLU A 204 1.53 -8.60 -16.43
N ASN A 205 1.47 -9.51 -15.46
CA ASN A 205 2.06 -9.29 -14.14
C ASN A 205 3.59 -9.34 -14.17
N PRO A 206 4.29 -8.67 -13.23
CA PRO A 206 5.75 -8.62 -13.20
C PRO A 206 6.42 -9.95 -12.85
N GLY A 207 5.62 -10.95 -12.46
CA GLY A 207 6.03 -12.31 -12.13
C GLY A 207 4.80 -13.21 -11.96
N GLY A 208 4.97 -14.53 -12.05
CA GLY A 208 3.87 -15.47 -11.86
C GLY A 208 3.24 -15.40 -10.47
N GLY A 209 4.05 -15.13 -9.45
CA GLY A 209 3.60 -14.99 -8.07
C GLY A 209 2.85 -13.71 -7.77
N ALA A 210 3.05 -12.64 -8.57
CA ALA A 210 2.21 -11.45 -8.47
C ALA A 210 0.73 -11.76 -8.76
N GLY A 211 0.43 -12.78 -9.59
CA GLY A 211 -0.93 -13.27 -9.78
C GLY A 211 -1.51 -14.03 -8.58
N CYS A 212 -0.68 -14.34 -7.59
CA CYS A 212 -1.04 -15.05 -6.37
C CYS A 212 -1.17 -14.14 -5.15
N GLU A 213 -1.08 -12.81 -5.32
CA GLU A 213 -1.22 -11.85 -4.23
C GLU A 213 -2.69 -11.58 -3.85
N GLY A 214 -3.65 -12.21 -4.55
CA GLY A 214 -5.08 -12.08 -4.26
C GLY A 214 -5.73 -10.78 -4.73
N GLU A 215 -4.98 -9.95 -5.45
CA GLU A 215 -5.51 -8.78 -6.16
C GLU A 215 -6.15 -9.19 -7.49
N ASP A 216 -7.36 -8.69 -7.73
CA ASP A 216 -7.98 -8.67 -9.06
C ASP A 216 -8.19 -7.22 -9.46
N LEU A 217 -7.21 -6.66 -10.19
CA LEU A 217 -7.25 -5.26 -10.64
C LEU A 217 -8.55 -4.93 -11.40
N LEU A 218 -9.01 -5.83 -12.27
CA LEU A 218 -10.19 -5.55 -13.10
C LEU A 218 -11.46 -5.56 -12.25
N ALA A 219 -11.67 -6.62 -11.46
CA ALA A 219 -12.85 -6.72 -10.61
C ALA A 219 -12.89 -5.58 -9.57
N THR A 220 -11.74 -5.28 -8.95
CA THR A 220 -11.62 -4.19 -7.97
C THR A 220 -11.90 -2.84 -8.60
N THR A 221 -11.31 -2.55 -9.76
CA THR A 221 -11.51 -1.27 -10.44
C THR A 221 -12.95 -1.13 -10.94
N GLN A 222 -13.67 -2.22 -11.23
CA GLN A 222 -15.07 -2.17 -11.68
C GLN A 222 -16.07 -1.92 -10.55
N LEU A 223 -15.67 -2.05 -9.27
CA LEU A 223 -16.55 -1.74 -8.14
C LEU A 223 -17.12 -0.31 -8.27
N PRO A 224 -18.44 -0.10 -8.10
CA PRO A 224 -19.06 1.21 -8.32
C PRO A 224 -18.52 2.33 -7.42
N ALA A 225 -18.09 1.99 -6.20
CA ALA A 225 -17.52 2.95 -5.27
C ALA A 225 -16.08 3.36 -5.62
N ILE A 226 -15.33 2.50 -6.33
CA ILE A 226 -13.94 2.78 -6.70
C ILE A 226 -13.92 3.78 -7.85
N GLY A 227 -13.33 4.94 -7.62
CA GLY A 227 -13.36 6.08 -8.53
C GLY A 227 -12.25 6.11 -9.58
N GLY A 228 -11.27 5.20 -9.51
CA GLY A 228 -10.10 5.19 -10.39
C GLY A 228 -9.35 3.86 -10.34
N LEU A 229 -8.55 3.60 -11.38
CA LEU A 229 -7.55 2.54 -11.40
C LEU A 229 -6.28 3.04 -10.71
N THR A 230 -5.79 2.31 -9.72
CA THR A 230 -4.56 2.63 -8.98
C THR A 230 -3.52 1.53 -9.17
N THR A 231 -2.25 1.90 -9.20
CA THR A 231 -1.14 0.93 -9.30
C THR A 231 0.11 1.44 -8.60
N HIS A 232 0.92 0.50 -8.15
CA HIS A 232 2.26 0.72 -7.64
C HIS A 232 3.26 0.01 -8.55
N MET A 233 4.27 0.74 -9.05
CA MET A 233 5.20 0.27 -10.07
C MET A 233 6.63 0.24 -9.53
N TYR A 234 7.10 -0.95 -9.17
CA TYR A 234 8.45 -1.13 -8.65
C TYR A 234 9.20 -2.24 -9.36
N GLU A 235 10.49 -2.02 -9.60
CA GLU A 235 11.38 -3.07 -10.10
C GLU A 235 11.41 -4.28 -9.17
N ARG A 236 11.31 -4.09 -7.85
CA ARG A 236 11.30 -5.19 -6.87
C ARG A 236 10.12 -6.15 -7.01
N GLN A 237 9.07 -5.76 -7.73
CA GLN A 237 7.92 -6.63 -8.02
C GLN A 237 8.26 -7.62 -9.15
N MET A 238 9.34 -7.38 -9.92
CA MET A 238 9.86 -8.30 -10.91
C MET A 238 10.50 -9.49 -10.20
N GLU A 239 9.95 -10.68 -10.38
CA GLU A 239 10.31 -11.81 -9.54
C GLU A 239 11.54 -12.57 -10.07
N ALA A 240 12.41 -12.97 -9.15
CA ALA A 240 13.28 -14.13 -9.33
C ALA A 240 12.64 -15.33 -8.65
N MET A 241 12.59 -16.46 -9.34
CA MET A 241 12.28 -17.77 -8.76
C MET A 241 13.36 -18.77 -9.21
N PRO A 242 14.49 -18.86 -8.48
CA PRO A 242 15.60 -19.74 -8.86
C PRO A 242 15.20 -21.21 -9.01
N GLU A 243 14.23 -21.68 -8.22
CA GLU A 243 13.65 -23.03 -8.29
C GLU A 243 13.00 -23.33 -9.65
N LEU A 244 12.46 -22.29 -10.31
CA LEU A 244 11.89 -22.33 -11.65
C LEU A 244 12.90 -21.95 -12.74
N GLN A 245 14.17 -21.73 -12.37
CA GLN A 245 15.20 -21.12 -13.23
C GLN A 245 14.82 -19.73 -13.74
N TRP A 246 13.97 -19.01 -13.00
CA TRP A 246 13.56 -17.65 -13.32
C TRP A 246 14.50 -16.66 -12.66
N THR A 247 15.28 -15.96 -13.48
CA THR A 247 16.13 -14.88 -13.00
C THR A 247 15.36 -13.57 -13.00
N THR A 248 15.64 -12.72 -12.01
CA THR A 248 15.11 -11.34 -12.03
C THR A 248 15.54 -10.71 -13.34
N PRO A 249 14.60 -10.19 -14.14
CA PRO A 249 14.93 -9.56 -15.39
C PRO A 249 15.88 -8.37 -15.21
N GLY A 250 16.71 -8.11 -16.22
CA GLY A 250 17.59 -6.93 -16.21
C GLY A 250 16.79 -5.62 -16.15
N PHE A 251 17.47 -4.54 -15.76
CA PHE A 251 16.87 -3.21 -15.67
C PHE A 251 16.23 -2.74 -16.99
N ASP A 252 16.77 -3.16 -18.13
CA ASP A 252 16.23 -2.90 -19.47
C ASP A 252 14.86 -3.57 -19.68
N VAL A 253 14.69 -4.80 -19.18
CA VAL A 253 13.41 -5.51 -19.20
C VAL A 253 12.40 -4.78 -18.32
N PHE A 254 12.79 -4.37 -17.11
CA PHE A 254 11.92 -3.61 -16.22
C PHE A 254 11.47 -2.28 -16.86
N CYS A 255 12.39 -1.53 -17.49
CA CYS A 255 12.03 -0.28 -18.18
C CYS A 255 11.00 -0.54 -19.28
N SER A 256 11.18 -1.61 -20.04
CA SER A 256 10.27 -1.96 -21.12
C SER A 256 8.92 -2.49 -20.62
N TYR A 257 8.94 -3.23 -19.51
CA TYR A 257 7.75 -3.63 -18.78
C TYR A 257 6.95 -2.41 -18.31
N LEU A 258 7.61 -1.46 -17.65
CA LEU A 258 7.00 -0.25 -17.12
C LEU A 258 6.28 0.53 -18.22
N ASP A 259 6.94 0.80 -19.35
CA ASP A 259 6.34 1.51 -20.48
C ASP A 259 5.09 0.80 -21.02
N LYS A 260 5.18 -0.53 -21.24
CA LYS A 260 4.04 -1.35 -21.69
C LYS A 260 2.90 -1.34 -20.68
N LYS A 261 3.20 -1.49 -19.39
CA LYS A 261 2.21 -1.60 -18.32
C LYS A 261 1.44 -0.29 -18.13
N LEU A 262 2.13 0.85 -18.23
CA LEU A 262 1.50 2.17 -18.19
C LEU A 262 0.51 2.35 -19.35
N GLN A 263 0.86 1.91 -20.56
CA GLN A 263 -0.04 1.97 -21.72
C GLN A 263 -1.25 1.05 -21.53
N LEU A 264 -1.02 -0.21 -21.13
CA LEU A 264 -2.08 -1.17 -20.85
C LEU A 264 -3.08 -0.60 -19.82
N TYR A 265 -2.58 -0.01 -18.73
CA TYR A 265 -3.44 0.48 -17.64
C TYR A 265 -4.17 1.75 -18.02
N THR A 266 -3.55 2.59 -18.85
CA THR A 266 -4.20 3.73 -19.47
C THR A 266 -5.41 3.27 -20.30
N ASP A 267 -5.24 2.25 -21.15
CA ASP A 267 -6.29 1.78 -22.04
C ASP A 267 -7.39 1.01 -21.27
N LEU A 268 -7.02 0.20 -20.27
CA LEU A 268 -7.98 -0.48 -19.40
C LEU A 268 -8.83 0.51 -18.60
N ALA A 269 -8.22 1.52 -18.00
CA ALA A 269 -8.95 2.55 -17.26
C ALA A 269 -9.88 3.36 -18.18
N ALA A 270 -9.41 3.67 -19.40
CA ALA A 270 -10.25 4.31 -20.42
C ALA A 270 -11.47 3.45 -20.80
N GLY A 271 -11.27 2.15 -21.00
CA GLY A 271 -12.36 1.19 -21.27
C GLY A 271 -13.38 1.09 -20.12
N MET A 272 -12.96 1.37 -18.88
CA MET A 272 -13.84 1.43 -17.71
C MET A 272 -14.43 2.82 -17.44
N GLY A 273 -14.07 3.84 -18.24
CA GLY A 273 -14.48 5.23 -18.01
C GLY A 273 -13.93 5.82 -16.72
N LYS A 274 -12.77 5.34 -16.25
CA LYS A 274 -12.13 5.74 -15.00
C LYS A 274 -10.76 6.38 -15.24
N PRO A 275 -10.32 7.31 -14.36
CA PRO A 275 -8.94 7.77 -14.36
C PRO A 275 -7.99 6.65 -13.94
N PHE A 276 -6.76 6.72 -14.42
CA PHE A 276 -5.63 5.90 -14.04
C PHE A 276 -4.62 6.76 -13.28
N ILE A 277 -4.23 6.30 -12.09
CA ILE A 277 -3.31 6.95 -11.18
C ILE A 277 -2.19 5.96 -10.85
N VAL A 278 -0.94 6.37 -11.06
CA VAL A 278 0.22 5.66 -10.53
C VAL A 278 0.51 6.28 -9.17
N GLU A 279 0.09 5.61 -8.10
CA GLU A 279 0.17 6.15 -6.72
C GLU A 279 1.53 5.93 -6.08
N GLU A 280 2.27 4.94 -6.58
CA GLU A 280 3.67 4.75 -6.24
C GLU A 280 4.47 4.32 -7.46
N PHE A 281 5.63 4.93 -7.66
CA PHE A 281 6.66 4.36 -8.55
C PHE A 281 8.06 4.72 -8.06
N GLY A 282 9.04 3.87 -8.36
CA GLY A 282 10.43 4.18 -8.08
C GLY A 282 11.36 2.98 -8.10
N LEU A 283 12.59 3.22 -7.63
CA LEU A 283 13.64 2.21 -7.50
C LEU A 283 14.18 2.16 -6.08
N THR A 284 14.55 0.96 -5.65
CA THR A 284 15.27 0.71 -4.41
C THR A 284 16.68 1.28 -4.53
N GLN A 285 16.94 2.42 -3.88
CA GLN A 285 18.20 3.18 -4.01
C GLN A 285 19.48 2.37 -3.71
N ARG A 286 19.39 1.31 -2.91
CA ARG A 286 20.55 0.45 -2.59
C ARG A 286 21.01 -0.41 -3.76
N LEU A 287 20.14 -0.63 -4.75
CA LEU A 287 20.37 -1.53 -5.88
C LEU A 287 20.56 -0.79 -7.20
N PHE A 288 20.07 0.46 -7.29
CA PHE A 288 20.04 1.23 -8.53
C PHE A 288 20.70 2.60 -8.35
N ASN A 289 21.36 3.05 -9.40
CA ASN A 289 22.02 4.35 -9.42
C ASN A 289 21.05 5.49 -9.79
N LEU A 290 21.56 6.72 -9.71
CA LEU A 290 20.78 7.93 -9.98
C LEU A 290 20.29 7.99 -11.45
N GLU A 291 21.11 7.60 -12.42
CA GLU A 291 20.74 7.62 -13.84
C GLU A 291 19.62 6.64 -14.15
N GLN A 292 19.67 5.43 -13.58
CA GLN A 292 18.58 4.45 -13.69
C GLN A 292 17.28 4.99 -13.08
N ARG A 293 17.36 5.69 -11.94
CA ARG A 293 16.19 6.36 -11.37
C ARG A 293 15.64 7.44 -12.30
N LYS A 294 16.49 8.26 -12.91
CA LYS A 294 16.06 9.28 -13.88
C LYS A 294 15.33 8.66 -15.07
N VAL A 295 15.80 7.51 -15.59
CA VAL A 295 15.13 6.76 -16.66
C VAL A 295 13.71 6.35 -16.25
N VAL A 296 13.51 5.83 -15.04
CA VAL A 296 12.17 5.45 -14.53
C VAL A 296 11.23 6.66 -14.44
N PHE A 297 11.75 7.81 -13.98
CA PHE A 297 10.99 9.07 -13.97
C PHE A 297 10.63 9.50 -15.39
N ALA A 298 11.59 9.49 -16.30
CA ALA A 298 11.38 9.89 -17.69
C ALA A 298 10.31 9.01 -18.39
N ILE A 299 10.38 7.68 -18.24
CA ILE A 299 9.38 6.76 -18.82
C ILE A 299 7.98 7.05 -18.27
N THR A 300 7.85 7.16 -16.94
CA THR A 300 6.56 7.35 -16.28
C THR A 300 5.93 8.69 -16.65
N LEU A 301 6.71 9.77 -16.54
CA LEU A 301 6.22 11.13 -16.80
C LEU A 301 5.99 11.39 -18.28
N ARG A 302 6.79 10.80 -19.18
CA ARG A 302 6.51 10.82 -20.62
C ARG A 302 5.14 10.18 -20.92
N ASN A 303 4.84 9.01 -20.37
CA ASN A 303 3.54 8.37 -20.57
C ASN A 303 2.38 9.22 -20.02
N LEU A 304 2.58 9.90 -18.88
CA LEU A 304 1.60 10.83 -18.33
C LEU A 304 1.34 12.02 -19.27
N VAL A 305 2.40 12.66 -19.78
CA VAL A 305 2.30 13.76 -20.76
C VAL A 305 1.62 13.31 -22.05
N LEU A 306 2.02 12.16 -22.60
CA LEU A 306 1.42 11.60 -23.81
C LEU A 306 -0.07 11.30 -23.61
N SER A 307 -0.44 10.79 -22.44
CA SER A 307 -1.83 10.53 -22.09
C SER A 307 -2.64 11.82 -22.08
N LYS A 308 -2.13 12.89 -21.46
CA LYS A 308 -2.76 14.23 -21.48
C LYS A 308 -2.93 14.76 -22.91
N GLN A 309 -1.89 14.70 -23.73
CA GLN A 309 -1.92 15.17 -25.13
C GLN A 309 -2.92 14.38 -25.99
N GLN A 310 -3.10 13.10 -25.70
CA GLN A 310 -4.03 12.22 -26.39
C GLN A 310 -5.42 12.16 -25.75
N ASN A 311 -5.67 12.96 -24.70
CA ASN A 311 -6.89 12.94 -23.90
C ASN A 311 -7.28 11.52 -23.39
N LYS A 312 -6.30 10.79 -22.87
CA LYS A 312 -6.43 9.44 -22.32
C LYS A 312 -6.52 9.46 -20.78
N SER A 313 -6.74 8.29 -20.17
CA SER A 313 -7.08 8.14 -18.75
C SER A 313 -5.92 8.24 -17.76
N PHE A 314 -4.65 8.28 -18.16
CA PHE A 314 -3.54 8.41 -17.19
C PHE A 314 -3.43 9.87 -16.76
N VAL A 315 -3.78 10.17 -15.51
CA VAL A 315 -4.00 11.55 -15.04
C VAL A 315 -3.07 11.99 -13.92
N ALA A 316 -2.42 11.07 -13.22
CA ALA A 316 -1.51 11.41 -12.12
C ALA A 316 -0.47 10.33 -11.86
N ALA A 317 0.75 10.75 -11.53
CA ALA A 317 1.85 9.89 -11.11
C ALA A 317 2.51 10.44 -9.84
N ILE A 318 2.69 9.60 -8.82
CA ILE A 318 3.23 9.94 -7.52
C ILE A 318 4.43 9.03 -7.26
N PHE A 319 5.63 9.62 -7.14
CA PHE A 319 6.84 8.83 -6.91
C PHE A 319 7.00 8.49 -5.44
N TRP A 320 7.60 7.32 -5.17
CA TRP A 320 7.98 6.91 -3.82
C TRP A 320 9.51 6.96 -3.65
N ASN A 321 10.04 7.81 -2.77
CA ASN A 321 9.38 8.82 -1.95
C ASN A 321 10.22 10.10 -1.86
N ALA A 322 9.60 11.19 -1.40
CA ALA A 322 10.28 12.44 -1.11
C ALA A 322 10.74 12.47 0.36
N VAL A 323 12.02 12.74 0.59
CA VAL A 323 12.57 12.98 1.94
C VAL A 323 13.38 14.27 1.89
N ARG A 324 13.20 15.13 2.89
CA ARG A 324 14.01 16.35 3.00
C ARG A 324 15.48 15.96 3.23
N PRO A 325 16.46 16.62 2.60
CA PRO A 325 17.87 16.46 2.98
C PRO A 325 18.06 16.62 4.50
N GLY A 326 18.74 15.66 5.13
CA GLY A 326 18.92 15.59 6.60
C GLY A 326 17.71 15.07 7.39
N GLY A 327 16.60 14.71 6.74
CA GLY A 327 15.49 13.98 7.34
C GLY A 327 15.82 12.51 7.50
N ALA A 328 15.49 11.92 8.65
CA ALA A 328 15.68 10.50 8.88
C ALA A 328 14.72 9.67 8.00
N ALA A 329 15.23 9.11 6.90
CA ALA A 329 14.57 7.97 6.27
C ALA A 329 14.82 6.73 7.15
N ASN A 330 13.78 6.17 7.77
CA ASN A 330 13.85 4.91 8.53
C ASN A 330 14.86 4.88 9.69
N GLN A 331 14.87 5.87 10.57
CA GLN A 331 15.36 5.61 11.93
C GLN A 331 14.21 4.98 12.72
N LYS A 332 14.33 3.69 13.09
CA LYS A 332 13.58 3.15 14.22
C LYS A 332 13.74 4.16 15.35
N ALA A 333 12.64 4.70 15.87
CA ALA A 333 12.70 5.57 17.04
C ALA A 333 13.57 4.84 18.08
N PRO A 334 14.65 5.45 18.60
CA PRO A 334 15.40 4.81 19.65
C PRO A 334 14.42 4.49 20.77
N ALA A 335 14.41 3.23 21.22
CA ALA A 335 13.69 2.86 22.42
C ALA A 335 14.02 3.90 23.50
N PRO A 336 13.03 4.37 24.28
CA PRO A 336 13.28 5.35 25.33
C PRO A 336 14.47 4.84 26.14
N LYS A 337 15.59 5.58 26.10
CA LYS A 337 16.75 5.24 26.89
C LYS A 337 16.27 5.23 28.34
N GLN A 338 16.26 4.05 28.95
CA GLN A 338 16.18 3.99 30.40
C GLN A 338 17.33 4.87 30.93
N PRO A 339 17.06 5.77 31.89
CA PRO A 339 18.13 6.54 32.50
C PRO A 339 19.12 5.55 33.10
N GLY A 340 20.32 5.50 32.51
CA GLY A 340 21.41 4.69 33.04
C GLY A 340 21.73 5.15 34.47
N PRO A 341 22.14 4.22 35.35
CA PRO A 341 22.41 4.56 36.74
C PRO A 341 23.49 5.62 36.81
N ALA A 342 23.23 6.69 37.57
CA ALA A 342 24.21 7.70 37.88
C ALA A 342 25.42 7.02 38.53
N GLN A 343 26.55 7.01 37.83
CA GLN A 343 27.81 6.66 38.45
C GLN A 343 28.17 7.77 39.44
N ALA A 344 28.18 7.40 40.72
CA ALA A 344 28.71 8.23 41.78
C ALA A 344 30.23 8.33 41.61
N GLU A 345 30.70 9.46 41.08
CA GLU A 345 32.12 9.79 41.10
C GLU A 345 32.57 10.17 42.52
N GLY A 346 33.59 9.45 42.99
CA GLY A 346 34.30 9.73 44.23
C GLY A 346 35.18 10.97 44.14
N LYS A 347 35.10 11.77 45.20
CA LYS A 347 35.89 12.94 45.61
C LYS A 347 37.33 13.05 45.07
N GLY A 348 37.69 14.25 44.58
CA GLY A 348 39.06 14.75 44.52
C GLY A 348 39.18 16.24 44.12
N LYS A 349 39.50 17.09 45.10
CA LYS A 349 40.19 18.43 45.12
C LYS A 349 40.50 19.09 43.75
N SER A 350 40.43 20.40 43.47
CA SER A 350 40.40 21.66 44.24
C SER A 350 40.39 22.81 43.20
N GLY A 351 39.86 24.00 43.53
CA GLY A 351 40.22 25.24 42.79
C GLY A 351 39.10 26.27 42.67
N ALA A 352 39.16 27.31 43.49
CA ALA A 352 38.19 28.40 43.58
C ALA A 352 38.20 29.37 42.39
N LYS A 353 37.04 29.99 42.10
CA LYS A 353 36.85 31.46 42.16
C LYS A 353 35.37 31.86 42.05
N ALA A 354 35.02 32.86 42.86
CA ALA A 354 33.68 33.34 43.16
C ALA A 354 33.14 34.35 42.14
N GLY A 355 31.81 34.44 42.03
CA GLY A 355 31.09 35.47 41.27
C GLY A 355 29.59 35.49 41.58
N ARG A 356 29.24 36.26 42.62
CA ARG A 356 27.94 36.75 43.13
C ARG A 356 26.57 36.29 42.54
N ARG A 357 25.71 36.00 43.52
CA ARG A 357 24.24 35.80 43.54
C ARG A 357 23.43 36.92 42.90
N LEU A 358 22.21 36.58 42.46
CA LEU A 358 20.96 37.15 42.98
C LEU A 358 19.88 36.05 43.00
N ALA A 359 19.14 36.02 44.11
CA ALA A 359 18.10 35.05 44.42
C ALA A 359 16.73 35.69 44.20
N HIS A 360 15.76 34.91 43.73
CA HIS A 360 14.40 34.96 44.26
C HIS A 360 13.81 33.56 44.28
N ALA A 361 13.55 33.08 45.48
CA ALA A 361 12.77 31.90 45.76
C ALA A 361 11.31 32.31 45.99
N ALA A 362 10.38 31.48 45.53
CA ALA A 362 9.15 31.15 46.27
C ALA A 362 8.64 29.81 45.75
N ALA A 363 8.48 28.87 46.69
CA ALA A 363 8.10 27.48 46.50
C ALA A 363 6.59 27.28 46.67
N ALA A 364 6.05 26.25 46.03
CA ALA A 364 4.93 25.48 46.58
C ALA A 364 4.98 24.04 46.04
N ALA A 365 4.86 23.09 46.96
CA ALA A 365 5.27 21.69 46.88
C ALA A 365 4.32 20.77 46.10
N ALA A 366 4.87 19.73 45.48
CA ALA A 366 4.18 18.53 44.99
C ALA A 366 4.44 17.36 45.97
N PRO A 367 3.47 16.46 46.24
CA PRO A 367 3.67 15.35 47.15
C PRO A 367 4.44 14.19 46.51
N GLU A 368 5.04 13.40 47.40
CA GLU A 368 6.05 12.37 47.22
C GLU A 368 5.71 11.24 46.23
N ALA A 369 6.74 10.84 45.47
CA ALA A 369 6.75 9.63 44.68
C ALA A 369 6.99 8.41 45.59
N ALA A 370 5.99 7.55 45.72
CA ALA A 370 6.15 6.21 46.26
C ALA A 370 6.89 5.33 45.24
N ALA A 371 7.95 4.66 45.70
CA ALA A 371 8.77 3.76 44.92
C ALA A 371 7.95 2.58 44.35
N ALA A 372 7.91 2.45 43.03
CA ALA A 372 7.40 1.27 42.35
C ALA A 372 8.53 0.25 42.21
N ALA A 373 8.38 -0.91 42.84
CA ALA A 373 9.23 -2.07 42.67
C ALA A 373 9.22 -2.53 41.20
N GLU A 374 10.39 -2.90 40.67
CA GLU A 374 10.52 -3.55 39.36
C GLU A 374 9.73 -4.87 39.34
N ALA A 375 8.67 -4.90 38.53
CA ALA A 375 7.93 -6.11 38.23
C ALA A 375 8.70 -6.96 37.21
N PRO A 376 8.67 -8.31 37.33
CA PRO A 376 9.36 -9.21 36.42
C PRO A 376 8.79 -9.07 35.01
N GLN A 377 9.67 -9.00 34.00
CA GLN A 377 9.28 -8.97 32.59
C GLN A 377 8.53 -10.26 32.24
N ALA A 378 7.21 -10.15 32.09
CA ALA A 378 6.37 -11.22 31.56
C ALA A 378 6.53 -11.27 30.04
N GLU A 379 6.92 -12.43 29.51
CA GLU A 379 6.94 -12.72 28.08
C GLU A 379 5.53 -12.53 27.49
N ALA A 380 5.38 -11.49 26.68
CA ALA A 380 4.23 -11.37 25.80
C ALA A 380 4.30 -12.54 24.80
N VAL A 381 3.24 -13.35 24.72
CA VAL A 381 3.05 -14.26 23.58
C VAL A 381 2.75 -13.37 22.38
N ALA A 382 3.81 -12.91 21.72
CA ALA A 382 3.73 -12.32 20.41
C ALA A 382 3.16 -13.39 19.48
N LEU A 383 2.12 -13.07 18.70
CA LEU A 383 1.99 -13.67 17.38
C LEU A 383 3.34 -13.37 16.72
N ALA A 384 4.18 -14.38 16.58
CA ALA A 384 5.53 -14.18 16.07
C ALA A 384 5.38 -13.45 14.73
N ASP A 385 6.09 -12.32 14.59
CA ASP A 385 6.13 -11.53 13.34
C ASP A 385 6.42 -12.42 12.11
N ASP A 386 7.00 -13.61 12.36
CA ASP A 386 7.33 -14.68 11.43
C ASP A 386 6.12 -15.44 10.83
N VAL A 387 4.99 -15.62 11.55
CA VAL A 387 3.86 -16.45 11.04
C VAL A 387 3.10 -15.74 9.91
N LEU A 388 2.99 -14.41 9.98
CA LEU A 388 2.27 -13.62 8.99
C LEU A 388 3.15 -13.22 7.80
N ASP A 389 4.44 -13.02 8.00
CA ASP A 389 5.39 -12.92 6.88
C ASP A 389 5.57 -14.26 6.16
N ALA A 390 5.50 -15.39 6.89
CA ALA A 390 5.40 -16.72 6.30
C ALA A 390 4.09 -16.94 5.55
N PHE A 391 2.96 -16.30 5.89
CA PHE A 391 1.78 -16.32 5.01
C PHE A 391 1.97 -15.42 3.77
N ARG A 392 2.58 -14.24 3.95
CA ARG A 392 2.86 -13.27 2.87
C ARG A 392 3.85 -13.79 1.82
N ARG A 393 4.70 -14.77 2.16
CA ARG A 393 5.75 -15.34 1.27
C ARG A 393 5.96 -16.84 1.43
N GLY A 394 4.95 -17.56 1.91
CA GLY A 394 5.10 -18.94 2.33
C GLY A 394 5.11 -19.98 1.22
N PRO A 395 5.28 -21.26 1.59
CA PRO A 395 5.22 -22.38 0.67
C PRO A 395 3.95 -22.38 -0.20
N ALA A 396 2.80 -21.95 0.33
CA ALA A 396 1.54 -21.86 -0.42
C ALA A 396 1.61 -20.83 -1.56
N ARG A 397 2.19 -19.65 -1.29
CA ARG A 397 2.39 -18.60 -2.29
C ARG A 397 3.40 -19.03 -3.33
N THR A 398 4.50 -19.65 -2.92
CA THR A 398 5.48 -20.25 -3.84
C THR A 398 4.82 -21.33 -4.72
N GLN A 399 4.02 -22.23 -4.15
CA GLN A 399 3.31 -23.27 -4.89
C GLN A 399 2.30 -22.67 -5.89
N CYS A 400 1.55 -21.63 -5.50
CA CYS A 400 0.68 -20.92 -6.42
C CYS A 400 1.49 -20.33 -7.59
N ALA A 401 2.63 -19.72 -7.30
CA ALA A 401 3.49 -19.15 -8.32
C ALA A 401 4.01 -20.20 -9.31
N HIS A 402 4.41 -21.40 -8.83
CA HIS A 402 4.74 -22.57 -9.66
C HIS A 402 3.56 -23.01 -10.54
N LEU A 403 2.33 -23.02 -10.02
CA LEU A 403 1.16 -23.40 -10.81
C LEU A 403 0.83 -22.38 -11.90
N VAL A 404 0.98 -21.08 -11.59
CA VAL A 404 0.76 -19.99 -12.53
C VAL A 404 1.83 -20.00 -13.63
N ALA A 405 3.09 -20.24 -13.26
CA ALA A 405 4.23 -20.44 -14.13
C ALA A 405 3.98 -21.48 -15.22
N ASP A 406 3.57 -22.68 -14.81
CA ASP A 406 3.47 -23.83 -15.69
C ASP A 406 2.32 -23.70 -16.70
N ARG A 407 1.27 -22.94 -16.33
CA ARG A 407 -0.02 -22.96 -17.04
C ARG A 407 -0.30 -21.72 -17.87
N GLN A 408 0.09 -20.53 -17.38
CA GLN A 408 -0.50 -19.28 -17.84
C GLN A 408 0.46 -18.10 -17.84
N TRP A 409 1.54 -18.15 -17.06
CA TRP A 409 2.53 -17.09 -17.03
C TRP A 409 3.76 -17.48 -17.83
N ARG A 410 3.96 -16.73 -18.90
CA ARG A 410 5.27 -16.49 -19.49
C ARG A 410 5.40 -15.00 -19.49
N PHE A 411 6.58 -14.47 -19.17
CA PHE A 411 6.86 -13.06 -19.40
C PHE A 411 6.79 -12.82 -20.92
N SER A 412 5.59 -12.58 -21.42
CA SER A 412 5.31 -12.33 -22.81
C SER A 412 5.73 -10.89 -23.00
N TYR A 413 6.89 -10.73 -23.64
CA TYR A 413 7.41 -9.44 -24.05
C TYR A 413 7.05 -9.20 -25.53
N PRO A 414 5.86 -8.67 -25.87
CA PRO A 414 5.44 -8.44 -27.25
C PRO A 414 5.82 -7.04 -27.79
N GLY A 415 6.60 -6.24 -27.06
CA GLY A 415 6.84 -4.82 -27.36
C GLY A 415 8.28 -4.48 -27.80
N PRO A 416 8.55 -3.26 -28.30
CA PRO A 416 9.90 -2.80 -28.62
C PRO A 416 10.71 -2.59 -27.34
N ARG A 417 11.92 -3.16 -27.24
CA ARG A 417 12.85 -2.91 -26.12
C ARG A 417 13.14 -1.41 -26.03
N ILE A 418 13.07 -0.87 -24.81
CA ILE A 418 13.63 0.45 -24.53
C ILE A 418 15.13 0.38 -24.83
N ASP A 419 15.62 1.32 -25.65
CA ASP A 419 17.05 1.54 -25.85
C ASP A 419 17.62 2.16 -24.56
N LEU A 420 18.00 1.28 -23.64
CA LEU A 420 18.50 1.67 -22.32
C LEU A 420 19.80 2.50 -22.43
N PRO A 421 20.81 2.13 -23.24
CA PRO A 421 21.99 2.99 -23.45
C PRO A 421 21.63 4.41 -23.92
N ALA A 422 20.74 4.54 -24.91
CA ALA A 422 20.31 5.86 -25.37
C ALA A 422 19.53 6.63 -24.29
N SER A 423 18.66 5.93 -23.54
CA SER A 423 17.88 6.52 -22.45
C SER A 423 18.78 7.02 -21.32
N LEU A 424 19.80 6.24 -20.94
CA LEU A 424 20.80 6.65 -19.94
C LEU A 424 21.62 7.86 -20.43
N ALA A 425 22.02 7.87 -21.71
CA ALA A 425 22.73 9.01 -22.29
C ALA A 425 21.86 10.28 -22.30
N ALA A 426 20.56 10.17 -22.56
CA ALA A 426 19.64 11.29 -22.59
C ALA A 426 19.42 11.95 -21.22
N VAL A 427 19.49 11.18 -20.13
CA VAL A 427 19.27 11.70 -18.77
C VAL A 427 20.56 12.04 -18.01
N ALA A 428 21.73 11.70 -18.56
CA ALA A 428 23.04 11.82 -17.93
C ALA A 428 23.34 13.23 -17.36
N LEU A 429 22.88 14.27 -18.06
CA LEU A 429 23.14 15.67 -17.72
C LEU A 429 21.90 16.43 -17.20
N VAL A 430 20.82 15.71 -16.92
CA VAL A 430 19.54 16.29 -16.49
C VAL A 430 19.27 15.90 -15.04
N ASP A 431 18.94 16.85 -14.17
CA ASP A 431 18.56 16.51 -12.79
C ASP A 431 17.14 15.94 -12.73
N THR A 432 16.87 15.07 -11.76
CA THR A 432 15.53 14.47 -11.61
C THR A 432 14.44 15.54 -11.41
N VAL A 433 14.77 16.65 -10.76
CA VAL A 433 13.84 17.78 -10.58
C VAL A 433 13.51 18.48 -11.89
N ASP A 434 14.45 18.53 -12.85
CA ASP A 434 14.22 19.14 -14.15
C ASP A 434 13.31 18.26 -15.02
N ILE A 435 13.47 16.93 -14.95
CA ILE A 435 12.55 15.97 -15.60
C ILE A 435 11.12 16.18 -15.09
N ILE A 436 10.94 16.36 -13.78
CA ILE A 436 9.62 16.63 -13.18
C ILE A 436 9.10 18.00 -13.62
N ALA A 437 9.94 19.04 -13.61
CA ALA A 437 9.55 20.39 -13.97
C ALA A 437 9.13 20.49 -15.44
N GLU A 438 9.86 19.82 -16.34
CA GLU A 438 9.53 19.75 -17.77
C GLU A 438 8.19 19.05 -18.00
N ALA A 439 7.97 17.88 -17.38
CA ALA A 439 6.70 17.18 -17.46
C ALA A 439 5.54 18.04 -16.93
N ALA A 440 5.74 18.73 -15.80
CA ALA A 440 4.74 19.64 -15.25
C ALA A 440 4.42 20.82 -16.19
N ALA A 441 5.43 21.38 -16.86
CA ALA A 441 5.25 22.44 -17.84
C ALA A 441 4.48 21.96 -19.08
N LEU A 442 4.71 20.73 -19.53
CA LEU A 442 3.98 20.12 -20.64
C LEU A 442 2.54 19.76 -20.29
N LEU A 443 2.26 19.39 -19.03
CA LEU A 443 0.90 19.09 -18.54
C LEU A 443 0.05 20.36 -18.32
N ALA A 444 0.69 21.52 -18.18
CA ALA A 444 0.02 22.81 -17.99
C ALA A 444 -0.43 23.48 -19.31
N GLN A 445 0.06 22.99 -20.45
CA GLN A 445 -0.39 23.35 -21.80
C GLN A 445 -1.65 22.56 -22.15
#